data_AF-A0A8H9G7N4-F1
#
_entry.id   AF-A0A8H9G7N4-F1
#
_cell.length_a   1.000
_cell.length_b   1.000
_cell.length_c   1.000
_cell.angle_alpha   90.00
_cell.angle_beta   90.00
_cell.angle_gamma   90.00
#
_symmetry.space_group_name_H-M   'P 1'
#
loop_
_entity.id
_entity.type
_entity.pdbx_description
1 polymer ?
#
loop_
_entity_poly.entity_id
_entity_poly.type
_entity_poly.pdbx_seq_one_letter_code
_entity_poly.pdbx_strand_id
1 'polypeptide(L)'
;MLSDDAIVEVLRRETAWRLLDPRKSSRLDYRLTDVRVRDGHVLDVRITQRDGEFARLLIRMPASGAPQYWVYARPEDATDWVGQLLTWIDEEVFTDGLGPGRLREDRGGESYVVVANYGWHQTDTEEHARLTAAAGPRGWHGCGAV
;
A
#
# COMPACT_ATOMS: atom_id res chain seq x y z
N MET A 1 20.05 8.36 -6.72
CA MET A 1 19.43 7.23 -7.45
C MET A 1 18.63 6.46 -6.42
N LEU A 2 17.35 6.22 -6.70
CA LEU A 2 16.49 5.48 -5.79
C LEU A 2 16.94 4.01 -5.77
N SER A 3 17.28 3.49 -4.59
CA SER A 3 17.76 2.12 -4.39
C SER A 3 16.72 1.33 -3.59
N ASP A 4 16.41 0.12 -4.06
CA ASP A 4 15.53 -0.82 -3.37
C ASP A 4 16.04 -1.11 -1.94
N ASP A 5 17.36 -1.24 -1.74
CA ASP A 5 17.95 -1.47 -0.41
C ASP A 5 17.71 -0.30 0.54
N ALA A 6 17.82 0.94 0.03
CA ALA A 6 17.57 2.14 0.83
C ALA A 6 16.09 2.25 1.21
N ILE A 7 15.17 1.90 0.30
CA ILE A 7 13.73 1.83 0.58
C ILE A 7 13.44 0.84 1.71
N VAL A 8 14.02 -0.35 1.63
CA VAL A 8 13.84 -1.40 2.64
C VAL A 8 14.41 -0.97 3.99
N GLU A 9 15.56 -0.30 4.01
CA GLU A 9 16.15 0.22 5.23
C GLU A 9 15.25 1.27 5.91
N VAL A 10 14.69 2.21 5.13
CA VAL A 10 13.75 3.21 5.65
C VAL A 10 12.50 2.52 6.21
N LEU A 11 11.87 1.62 5.45
CA LEU A 11 10.67 0.90 5.89
C LEU A 11 10.89 0.06 7.15
N ARG A 12 12.06 -0.56 7.32
CA ARG A 12 12.38 -1.33 8.53
C ARG A 12 12.50 -0.48 9.77
N ARG A 13 12.77 0.83 9.63
CA ARG A 13 12.80 1.79 10.74
C ARG A 13 11.39 2.25 11.14
N GLU A 14 10.40 2.09 10.25
CA GLU A 14 8.98 2.40 10.48
C GLU A 14 8.31 1.36 11.39
N THR A 15 8.64 1.41 12.67
CA THR A 15 8.14 0.45 13.69
C THR A 15 7.00 1.00 14.54
N ALA A 16 6.73 2.31 14.45
CA ALA A 16 5.70 2.99 15.22
C ALA A 16 4.30 2.67 14.70
N TRP A 17 3.30 2.89 15.55
CA TRP A 17 1.91 2.95 15.10
C TRP A 17 1.71 4.17 14.23
N ARG A 18 1.16 3.96 13.04
CA ARG A 18 0.63 5.02 12.20
C ARG A 18 -0.78 5.34 12.66
N LEU A 19 -0.98 6.61 13.02
CA LEU A 19 -2.26 7.12 13.50
C LEU A 19 -2.96 7.81 12.32
N LEU A 20 -4.13 7.31 11.94
CA LEU A 20 -4.91 7.91 10.86
C LEU A 20 -5.51 9.27 11.26
N ASP A 21 -5.69 9.49 12.57
CA ASP A 21 -6.00 10.78 13.17
C ASP A 21 -5.04 11.01 14.35
N PRO A 22 -4.12 11.99 14.30
CA PRO A 22 -3.14 12.19 15.36
C PRO A 22 -3.76 12.60 16.70
N ARG A 23 -5.05 12.96 16.73
CA ARG A 23 -5.75 13.42 17.94
C ARG A 23 -6.39 12.27 18.73
N LYS A 24 -6.51 11.08 18.15
CA LYS A 24 -7.17 9.93 18.78
C LYS A 24 -6.66 8.61 18.23
N SER A 25 -6.68 7.57 19.06
CA SER A 25 -6.48 6.22 18.57
C SER A 25 -7.73 5.72 17.83
N SER A 26 -7.50 4.95 16.77
CA SER A 26 -8.54 4.27 15.99
C SER A 26 -8.27 2.77 15.95
N ARG A 27 -9.32 1.95 15.83
CA ARG A 27 -9.15 0.52 15.51
C ARG A 27 -8.35 0.32 14.21
N LEU A 28 -8.48 1.28 13.29
CA LEU A 28 -7.83 1.28 11.99
C LEU A 28 -6.37 1.73 12.03
N ASP A 29 -5.88 2.27 13.16
CA ASP A 29 -4.45 2.54 13.31
C ASP A 29 -3.68 1.24 13.05
N TYR A 30 -2.57 1.34 12.32
CA TYR A 30 -1.81 0.17 11.91
C TYR A 30 -0.32 0.36 12.13
N ARG A 31 0.43 -0.74 12.01
CA ARG A 31 1.89 -0.71 11.94
C ARG A 31 2.38 -1.73 10.92
N LEU A 32 3.58 -1.47 10.40
CA LEU A 32 4.31 -2.46 9.64
C LEU A 32 4.97 -3.42 10.63
N THR A 33 4.69 -4.71 10.48
CA THR A 33 5.13 -5.73 11.47
C THR A 33 6.20 -6.66 10.93
N ASP A 34 6.35 -6.72 9.61
CA ASP A 34 7.28 -7.61 8.92
C ASP A 34 7.51 -7.08 7.51
N VAL A 35 8.78 -6.91 7.14
CA VAL A 35 9.19 -6.30 5.86
C VAL A 35 10.24 -7.20 5.21
N ARG A 36 9.88 -7.76 4.07
CA ARG A 36 10.69 -8.73 3.32
C ARG A 36 10.89 -8.26 1.89
N VAL A 37 11.96 -8.76 1.27
CA VAL A 37 12.17 -8.65 -0.17
C VAL A 37 12.03 -10.04 -0.77
N ARG A 38 11.27 -10.13 -1.86
CA ARG A 38 11.07 -11.34 -2.67
C ARG A 38 11.53 -11.08 -4.10
N ASP A 39 12.12 -12.08 -4.71
CA ASP A 39 12.55 -12.06 -6.12
C ASP A 39 13.37 -10.80 -6.49
N GLY A 40 14.18 -10.31 -5.54
CA GLY A 40 15.03 -9.12 -5.66
C GLY A 40 14.30 -7.77 -5.63
N HIS A 41 13.11 -7.69 -6.23
CA HIS A 41 12.44 -6.41 -6.51
C HIS A 41 10.96 -6.36 -6.10
N VAL A 42 10.53 -7.26 -5.22
CA VAL A 42 9.19 -7.24 -4.63
C VAL A 42 9.31 -7.00 -3.14
N LEU A 43 8.77 -5.88 -2.68
CA LEU A 43 8.55 -5.62 -1.28
C LEU A 43 7.32 -6.41 -0.82
N ASP A 44 7.49 -7.24 0.20
CA ASP A 44 6.42 -7.98 0.88
C ASP A 44 6.31 -7.47 2.31
N VAL A 45 5.26 -6.69 2.59
CA VAL A 45 5.05 -6.04 3.88
C VAL A 45 3.77 -6.53 4.55
N ARG A 46 3.86 -6.85 5.84
CA ARG A 46 2.71 -7.16 6.69
C ARG A 46 2.22 -5.92 7.42
N ILE A 47 0.98 -5.55 7.14
CA ILE A 47 0.24 -4.47 7.80
C ILE A 47 -0.65 -5.11 8.86
N THR A 48 -0.58 -4.63 10.11
CA THR A 48 -1.42 -5.12 11.22
C THR A 48 -2.10 -3.95 11.92
N GLN A 49 -3.43 -4.01 12.05
CA GLN A 49 -4.28 -3.07 12.76
C GLN A 49 -4.31 -3.33 14.27
N ARG A 50 -4.80 -2.36 15.05
CA ARG A 50 -4.93 -2.48 16.51
C ARG A 50 -5.90 -3.56 16.96
N ASP A 51 -6.95 -3.82 16.18
CA ASP A 51 -7.94 -4.87 16.45
C ASP A 51 -7.46 -6.28 16.03
N GLY A 52 -6.25 -6.38 15.47
CA GLY A 52 -5.61 -7.63 15.10
C GLY A 52 -5.81 -8.03 13.65
N GLU A 53 -6.63 -7.30 12.90
CA GLU A 53 -6.76 -7.49 11.46
C GLU A 53 -5.41 -7.28 10.77
N PHE A 54 -5.12 -8.12 9.78
CA PHE A 54 -3.87 -8.03 9.05
C PHE A 54 -4.04 -8.46 7.59
N ALA A 55 -3.13 -7.94 6.78
CA ALA A 55 -2.89 -8.43 5.44
C ALA A 55 -1.43 -8.23 5.06
N ARG A 56 -1.02 -8.99 4.06
CA ARG A 56 0.23 -8.75 3.36
C ARG A 56 -0.01 -7.99 2.07
N LEU A 57 0.97 -7.17 1.72
CA LEU A 57 0.95 -6.34 0.54
C LEU A 57 2.22 -6.63 -0.27
N LEU A 58 2.06 -6.89 -1.57
CA LEU A 58 3.17 -7.06 -2.50
C LEU A 58 3.29 -5.83 -3.38
N ILE A 59 4.42 -5.13 -3.26
CA ILE A 59 4.71 -3.91 -4.04
C ILE A 59 5.96 -4.17 -4.87
N ARG A 60 5.86 -3.92 -6.18
CA ARG A 60 7.04 -3.92 -7.05
C ARG A 60 7.87 -2.68 -6.75
N MET A 61 9.15 -2.88 -6.45
CA MET A 61 10.09 -1.80 -6.14
C MET A 61 10.63 -1.15 -7.42
N PRO A 62 11.16 0.09 -7.35
CA PRO A 62 11.59 0.85 -8.52
C PRO A 62 12.52 0.11 -9.49
N ALA A 63 13.49 -0.68 -8.98
CA ALA A 63 14.42 -1.39 -9.86
C ALA A 63 13.75 -2.49 -10.71
N SER A 64 12.52 -2.91 -10.40
CA SER A 64 11.73 -3.82 -11.25
C SER A 64 11.29 -3.19 -12.59
N GLY A 65 11.29 -1.86 -12.70
CA GLY A 65 10.74 -1.13 -13.85
C GLY A 65 9.21 -1.18 -13.97
N ALA A 66 8.51 -1.82 -13.02
CA ALA A 66 7.06 -1.88 -13.03
C ALA A 66 6.44 -0.50 -12.73
N PRO A 67 5.24 -0.22 -13.27
CA PRO A 67 4.52 1.00 -12.93
C PRO A 67 4.12 1.00 -11.45
N GLN A 68 4.17 2.18 -10.83
CA GLN A 68 3.82 2.40 -9.42
C GLN A 68 2.72 3.46 -9.38
N TYR A 69 1.48 3.04 -9.66
CA TYR A 69 0.34 3.96 -9.86
C TYR A 69 -0.06 4.78 -8.63
N TRP A 70 0.37 4.36 -7.44
CA TRP A 70 0.16 5.06 -6.18
C TRP A 70 1.20 6.17 -5.91
N VAL A 71 2.30 6.23 -6.69
CA VAL A 71 3.30 7.29 -6.58
C VAL A 71 2.74 8.55 -7.24
N TYR A 72 2.44 9.57 -6.44
CA TYR A 72 1.82 10.81 -6.92
C TYR A 72 2.86 11.84 -7.37
N ALA A 73 4.07 11.84 -6.83
CA ALA A 73 5.15 12.73 -7.28
C ALA A 73 6.42 11.94 -7.52
N ARG A 74 7.26 12.37 -8.47
CA ARG A 74 8.56 11.71 -8.70
C ARG A 74 9.40 11.78 -7.42
N PRO A 75 9.75 10.65 -6.79
CA PRO A 75 10.42 10.69 -5.50
C PRO A 75 11.86 11.19 -5.63
N GLU A 76 12.26 12.06 -4.71
CA GLU A 76 13.64 12.58 -4.65
C GLU A 76 14.62 11.53 -4.12
N ASP A 77 14.19 10.78 -3.10
CA ASP A 77 14.96 9.74 -2.44
C ASP A 77 14.08 8.58 -1.90
N ALA A 78 14.70 7.65 -1.16
CA ALA A 78 14.01 6.52 -0.56
C ALA A 78 13.04 6.92 0.55
N THR A 79 13.33 8.00 1.28
CA THR A 79 12.45 8.51 2.35
C THR A 79 11.18 9.07 1.76
N ASP A 80 11.29 9.87 0.69
CA ASP A 80 10.15 10.40 -0.05
C ASP A 80 9.31 9.26 -0.64
N TRP A 81 9.94 8.29 -1.31
CA TRP A 81 9.23 7.13 -1.86
C TRP A 81 8.44 6.36 -0.78
N VAL A 82 9.06 6.10 0.38
CA VAL A 82 8.40 5.43 1.50
C VAL A 82 7.30 6.30 2.09
N GLY A 83 7.51 7.62 2.19
CA GLY A 83 6.48 8.56 2.64
C GLY A 83 5.23 8.54 1.75
N GLN A 84 5.41 8.49 0.42
CA GLN A 84 4.30 8.34 -0.52
C GLN A 84 3.61 6.99 -0.37
N LEU A 85 4.37 5.90 -0.20
CA LEU A 85 3.80 4.57 0.01
C LEU A 85 2.93 4.54 1.27
N LEU A 86 3.46 5.06 2.38
CA LEU A 86 2.76 5.07 3.66
C LEU A 86 1.53 5.97 3.63
N THR A 87 1.59 7.09 2.91
CA THR A 87 0.41 7.95 2.67
C THR A 87 -0.68 7.18 1.94
N TRP A 88 -0.33 6.46 0.87
CA TRP A 88 -1.28 5.62 0.16
C TRP A 88 -1.84 4.52 1.06
N ILE A 89 -1.01 3.82 1.85
CA ILE A 89 -1.51 2.82 2.82
C ILE A 89 -2.44 3.48 3.86
N ASP A 90 -2.14 4.68 4.35
CA ASP A 90 -3.00 5.40 5.31
C ASP A 90 -4.41 5.62 4.71
N GLU A 91 -4.49 6.05 3.45
CA GLU A 91 -5.76 6.27 2.73
C GLU A 91 -6.54 4.96 2.54
N GLU A 92 -5.87 3.89 2.13
CA GLU A 92 -6.50 2.58 1.94
C GLU A 92 -7.00 1.99 3.26
N VAL A 93 -6.20 2.07 4.31
CA VAL A 93 -6.59 1.57 5.63
C VAL A 93 -7.73 2.40 6.22
N PHE A 94 -7.72 3.73 6.03
CA PHE A 94 -8.81 4.63 6.43
C PHE A 94 -10.15 4.27 5.78
N THR A 95 -10.11 3.79 4.52
CA THR A 95 -11.30 3.35 3.77
C THR A 95 -11.63 1.86 3.96
N ASP A 96 -11.29 1.32 5.13
CA ASP A 96 -11.52 -0.07 5.54
C ASP A 96 -10.88 -1.08 4.56
N GLY A 97 -9.71 -0.74 4.00
CA GLY A 97 -8.97 -1.60 3.09
C GLY A 97 -8.68 -2.98 3.70
N LEU A 98 -8.39 -3.06 5.00
CA LEU A 98 -8.12 -4.36 5.63
C LEU A 98 -9.41 -5.14 5.95
N GLY A 99 -10.58 -4.56 5.67
CA GLY A 99 -11.86 -5.19 5.91
C GLY A 99 -12.17 -6.39 5.01
N PRO A 100 -13.26 -7.13 5.30
CA PRO A 100 -13.67 -8.32 4.57
C PRO A 100 -14.19 -8.03 3.15
N GLY A 101 -14.48 -6.76 2.82
CA GLY A 101 -14.96 -6.36 1.49
C GLY A 101 -13.87 -6.26 0.41
N ARG A 102 -12.60 -6.51 0.76
CA ARG A 102 -11.48 -6.49 -0.21
C ARG A 102 -11.13 -7.87 -0.72
N LEU A 103 -10.80 -7.92 -2.00
CA LEU A 103 -10.33 -9.12 -2.67
C LEU A 103 -9.00 -9.54 -2.05
N ARG A 104 -8.95 -10.80 -1.63
CA ARG A 104 -7.78 -11.41 -1.00
C ARG A 104 -7.35 -12.64 -1.77
N GLU A 105 -6.06 -12.88 -1.77
CA GLU A 105 -5.44 -14.10 -2.28
C GLU A 105 -4.65 -14.77 -1.17
N ASP A 106 -4.93 -16.05 -0.93
CA ASP A 106 -4.16 -16.86 0.00
C ASP A 106 -2.97 -17.49 -0.73
N ARG A 107 -1.76 -17.22 -0.25
CA ARG A 107 -0.52 -17.78 -0.82
C ARG A 107 0.37 -18.27 0.31
N GLY A 108 0.60 -19.59 0.37
CA GLY A 108 1.48 -20.18 1.39
C GLY A 108 1.02 -19.96 2.84
N GLY A 109 -0.29 -19.93 3.08
CA GLY A 109 -0.87 -19.72 4.42
C GLY A 109 -0.93 -18.26 4.88
N GLU A 110 -0.54 -17.30 4.02
CA GLU A 110 -0.64 -15.86 4.28
C GLU A 110 -1.73 -15.26 3.38
N SER A 111 -2.52 -14.33 3.93
CA SER A 111 -3.55 -13.60 3.20
C SER A 111 -2.99 -12.28 2.66
N TYR A 112 -3.08 -12.11 1.35
CA TYR A 112 -2.65 -10.92 0.63
C TYR A 112 -3.87 -10.13 0.16
N VAL A 113 -3.89 -8.82 0.39
CA VAL A 113 -4.90 -7.97 -0.26
C VAL A 113 -4.41 -7.61 -1.65
N VAL A 114 -5.29 -7.76 -2.65
CA VAL A 114 -4.98 -7.49 -4.04
C VAL A 114 -5.03 -5.99 -4.30
N VAL A 115 -3.95 -5.44 -4.87
CA VAL A 115 -3.83 -4.03 -5.25
C VAL A 115 -4.23 -3.84 -6.71
N ALA A 116 -4.95 -2.76 -6.99
CA ALA A 116 -5.34 -2.29 -8.32
C ALA A 116 -4.87 -0.84 -8.54
N ASN A 117 -5.04 -0.33 -9.76
CA ASN A 117 -4.53 0.98 -10.18
C ASN A 117 -5.03 2.17 -9.37
N TYR A 118 -6.12 2.03 -8.61
CA TYR A 118 -6.71 3.11 -7.81
C TYR A 118 -6.76 2.81 -6.31
N GLY A 119 -6.22 1.67 -5.87
CA GLY A 119 -6.29 1.24 -4.48
C GLY A 119 -6.50 -0.26 -4.33
N TRP A 120 -7.09 -0.69 -3.22
CA TRP A 120 -7.28 -2.11 -2.96
C TRP A 120 -8.52 -2.66 -3.66
N HIS A 121 -8.35 -3.78 -4.36
CA HIS A 121 -9.40 -4.39 -5.15
C HIS A 121 -10.55 -4.86 -4.25
N GLN A 122 -11.79 -4.60 -4.67
CA GLN A 122 -12.98 -5.00 -3.92
C GLN A 122 -13.41 -6.42 -4.28
N THR A 123 -14.12 -7.12 -3.39
CA THR A 123 -14.70 -8.43 -3.73
C THR A 123 -15.80 -8.32 -4.80
N ASP A 124 -16.54 -7.21 -4.80
CA ASP A 124 -17.53 -6.90 -5.84
C ASP A 124 -16.83 -6.35 -7.08
N THR A 125 -16.82 -7.14 -8.15
CA THR A 125 -16.15 -6.80 -9.41
C THR A 125 -16.88 -5.70 -10.18
N GLU A 126 -18.22 -5.63 -10.09
CA GLU A 126 -19.01 -4.60 -10.80
C GLU A 126 -18.78 -3.24 -10.15
N GLU A 127 -18.83 -3.18 -8.82
CA GLU A 127 -18.55 -1.95 -8.08
C GLU A 127 -17.09 -1.53 -8.23
N HIS A 128 -16.14 -2.47 -8.21
CA HIS A 128 -14.73 -2.19 -8.50
C HIS A 128 -14.55 -1.57 -9.90
N ALA A 129 -15.18 -2.14 -10.93
CA ALA A 129 -15.12 -1.63 -12.29
C ALA A 129 -15.75 -0.22 -12.39
N ARG A 130 -16.90 0.01 -11.74
CA ARG A 130 -17.57 1.31 -11.68
C ARG A 130 -16.67 2.38 -11.05
N LEU A 131 -16.04 2.08 -9.92
CA LEU A 131 -15.12 2.99 -9.24
C LEU A 131 -13.82 3.22 -10.02
N THR A 132 -13.26 2.17 -10.65
CA THR A 132 -12.08 2.28 -11.54
C THR A 132 -12.38 3.24 -12.69
N ALA A 133 -13.53 3.07 -13.34
CA ALA A 133 -13.95 3.92 -14.45
C ALA A 133 -14.15 5.37 -14.01
N ALA A 134 -14.74 5.58 -12.82
CA ALA A 134 -14.94 6.91 -12.23
C ALA A 134 -13.61 7.60 -11.88
N ALA A 135 -12.61 6.85 -11.42
CA ALA A 135 -11.26 7.35 -11.14
C ALA A 135 -10.51 7.78 -12.41
N GLY A 136 -10.95 7.31 -13.57
CA GLY A 136 -10.28 7.53 -14.85
C GLY A 136 -8.95 6.77 -14.98
N PRO A 137 -8.24 6.94 -16.11
CA PRO A 137 -7.01 6.19 -16.40
C PRO A 137 -5.84 6.53 -15.47
N ARG A 138 -5.94 7.64 -14.72
CA ARG A 138 -4.94 8.08 -13.74
C ARG A 138 -5.29 7.68 -12.31
N GLY A 139 -6.47 7.11 -12.06
CA GLY A 139 -6.92 6.80 -10.71
C GLY A 139 -7.19 8.07 -9.88
N TRP A 140 -7.59 7.89 -8.61
CA TRP A 140 -7.85 8.99 -7.69
C TRP A 140 -6.60 9.72 -7.21
N HIS A 141 -5.45 9.04 -7.26
CA HIS A 141 -4.16 9.51 -6.74
C HIS A 141 -3.12 9.80 -7.82
N GLY A 142 -3.44 9.61 -9.11
CA GLY A 142 -2.49 9.89 -10.19
C GLY A 142 -2.40 11.36 -10.50
N CYS A 143 -1.21 11.94 -10.29
CA CYS A 143 -0.92 13.29 -10.73
C CYS A 143 -0.87 13.37 -12.26
N GLY A 144 -1.61 14.35 -12.78
CA GLY A 144 -1.53 14.71 -14.19
C GLY A 144 -0.28 15.54 -14.49
N ALA A 145 0.40 15.18 -15.57
CA ALA A 145 0.98 16.18 -16.47
C ALA A 145 0.14 16.17 -17.75
N VAL A 146 -0.34 17.34 -18.15
CA VAL A 146 -0.65 17.66 -19.55
C VAL A 146 0.66 17.90 -20.28
#